data_AF-A0AA86NZ40-F1
#
_entry.id   AF-A0AA86NZ40-F1
#
_cell.length_a   1.000
_cell.length_b   1.000
_cell.length_c   1.000
_cell.angle_alpha   90.00
_cell.angle_beta   90.00
_cell.angle_gamma   90.00
#
_symmetry.space_group_name_H-M   'P 1'
#
loop_
_entity.id
_entity.type
_entity.pdbx_description
1 polymer ?
#
loop_
_entity_poly.entity_id
_entity_poly.type
_entity_poly.pdbx_seq_one_letter_code
_entity_poly.pdbx_strand_id
1 'polypeptide(L)'
;MGSCLSSGGNWYTACKFNDCDYLKANHFAYSEQCDERQCDPEHYVFTGFAGIHYAAYFGHLNAVQVLREYEPLMLTQADTVIPIETCEGIIDGIRICSNLSCLHLSILSNATPVSQYLFERFLLGKNKEIIFKNQNALFCIFSCQIMNGSFDALSQVSSFHNIYLQKDARALFQQNINPLMLAVYMGRKSFVSLILQLSESALYSEYFEVFVINQDYKQWKEQAYKIIPLQLLAKQKDLDCCFAMVKTHLDGKHEPVQDWMGGVGYEGSLQIQDYINHTDIQRQRRLLKKRTSMTVKPRVSINTSMNSSFSECQALQSPRKSLDIQMQSMVETCEEYQ
;
A
#
# COMPACT_ATOMS: atom_id res chain seq x y z
N MET A 1 -13.80 3.60 41.50
CA MET A 1 -12.68 2.66 41.68
C MET A 1 -12.64 1.77 40.44
N GLY A 2 -11.85 2.17 39.45
CA GLY A 2 -11.76 1.51 38.14
C GLY A 2 -10.67 0.45 38.16
N SER A 3 -11.06 -0.80 37.90
CA SER A 3 -10.17 -1.94 37.73
C SER A 3 -9.56 -1.88 36.33
N CYS A 4 -8.46 -1.15 36.18
CA CYS A 4 -7.63 -1.04 34.97
C CYS A 4 -6.76 -2.29 34.76
N LEU A 5 -7.34 -3.49 34.91
CA LEU A 5 -6.66 -4.74 34.61
C LEU A 5 -6.52 -4.85 33.09
N SER A 6 -5.35 -4.43 32.58
CA SER A 6 -4.41 -5.18 31.73
C SER A 6 -4.91 -6.36 30.86
N SER A 7 -6.17 -6.42 30.44
CA SER A 7 -6.76 -7.53 29.68
C SER A 7 -6.26 -7.60 28.23
N GLY A 8 -5.83 -6.46 27.67
CA GLY A 8 -5.23 -6.41 26.34
C GLY A 8 -3.84 -7.07 26.23
N GLY A 9 -3.16 -7.32 27.36
CA GLY A 9 -1.82 -7.91 27.37
C GLY A 9 -1.77 -9.28 26.69
N ASN A 10 -2.82 -10.09 26.87
CA ASN A 10 -2.88 -11.43 26.29
C ASN A 10 -3.14 -11.40 24.77
N TRP A 11 -3.91 -10.42 24.26
CA TRP A 11 -4.20 -10.31 22.82
C TRP A 11 -2.96 -10.01 21.99
N TYR A 12 -2.22 -8.95 22.32
CA TYR A 12 -1.01 -8.60 21.57
C TYR A 12 0.10 -9.65 21.74
N THR A 13 0.16 -10.31 22.90
CA THR A 13 1.05 -11.45 23.14
C THR A 13 0.70 -12.63 22.22
N ALA A 14 -0.58 -12.97 22.07
CA ALA A 14 -1.03 -14.01 21.14
C ALA A 14 -0.66 -13.68 19.68
N CYS A 15 -0.80 -12.42 19.26
CA CYS A 15 -0.35 -11.96 17.94
C CYS A 15 1.16 -12.10 17.76
N LYS A 16 1.95 -11.73 18.79
CA LYS A 16 3.42 -11.80 18.80
C LYS A 16 3.97 -13.23 18.83
N PHE A 17 3.19 -14.21 19.30
CA PHE A 17 3.63 -15.61 19.41
C PHE A 17 2.83 -16.58 18.51
N ASN A 18 2.08 -16.04 17.55
CA ASN A 18 1.32 -16.83 16.57
C ASN A 18 0.29 -17.80 17.19
N ASP A 19 -0.35 -17.43 18.30
CA ASP A 19 -1.39 -18.24 18.95
C ASP A 19 -2.73 -18.10 18.22
N CYS A 20 -2.83 -18.73 17.04
CA CYS A 20 -3.99 -18.61 16.16
C CYS A 20 -5.30 -19.08 16.82
N ASP A 21 -5.25 -20.03 17.75
CA ASP A 21 -6.44 -20.54 18.43
C ASP A 21 -7.00 -19.50 19.39
N TYR A 22 -6.14 -18.84 20.17
CA TYR A 22 -6.53 -17.71 20.99
C TYR A 22 -7.07 -16.55 20.15
N LEU A 23 -6.41 -16.22 19.03
CA LEU A 23 -6.84 -15.14 18.14
C LEU A 23 -8.25 -15.40 17.59
N LYS A 24 -8.51 -16.61 17.10
CA LYS A 24 -9.85 -17.01 16.61
C LYS A 24 -10.90 -16.94 17.71
N ALA A 25 -10.58 -17.41 18.91
CA ALA A 25 -11.53 -17.42 20.02
C ALA A 25 -11.88 -16.01 20.55
N ASN A 26 -10.95 -15.05 20.45
CA ASN A 26 -11.08 -13.76 21.11
C ASN A 26 -11.21 -12.55 20.15
N HIS A 27 -11.19 -12.74 18.83
CA HIS A 27 -11.19 -11.63 17.87
C HIS A 27 -12.34 -10.64 18.08
N PHE A 28 -13.56 -11.10 18.40
CA PHE A 28 -14.70 -10.21 18.64
C PHE A 28 -14.51 -9.19 19.77
N ALA A 29 -13.67 -9.52 20.76
CA ALA A 29 -13.44 -8.65 21.92
C ALA A 29 -12.35 -7.59 21.67
N TYR A 30 -11.42 -7.87 20.74
CA TYR A 30 -10.18 -7.09 20.58
C TYR A 30 -9.93 -6.58 19.16
N SER A 31 -10.66 -7.05 18.15
CA SER A 31 -10.51 -6.58 16.78
C SER A 31 -10.66 -5.08 16.70
N GLU A 32 -9.86 -4.43 15.85
CA GLU A 32 -9.86 -2.98 15.63
C GLU A 32 -9.32 -2.16 16.81
N GLN A 33 -8.87 -2.78 17.90
CA GLN A 33 -8.20 -2.09 19.00
C GLN A 33 -6.70 -1.94 18.71
N CYS A 34 -6.17 -0.78 19.07
CA CYS A 34 -4.73 -0.50 19.02
C CYS A 34 -4.12 -0.52 20.41
N ASP A 35 -2.85 -0.88 20.48
CA ASP A 35 -2.10 -1.01 21.70
C ASP A 35 -1.82 0.37 22.29
N GLU A 36 -2.48 0.67 23.40
CA GLU A 36 -2.36 1.95 24.11
C GLU A 36 -1.23 1.95 25.15
N ARG A 37 -0.53 0.82 25.33
CA ARG A 37 0.60 0.74 26.27
C ARG A 37 1.72 1.69 25.83
N GLN A 38 2.49 2.17 26.80
CA GLN A 38 3.68 2.98 26.53
C GLN A 38 4.69 2.18 25.69
N CYS A 39 5.24 2.83 24.67
CA CYS A 39 6.22 2.21 23.78
C CYS A 39 7.46 1.77 24.58
N ASP A 40 7.80 0.50 24.44
CA ASP A 40 8.95 -0.17 25.03
C ASP A 40 9.56 -1.10 23.98
N PRO A 41 10.52 -0.60 23.17
CA PRO A 41 11.14 -1.38 22.11
C PRO A 41 11.90 -2.62 22.62
N GLU A 42 12.43 -2.59 23.85
CA GLU A 42 13.17 -3.73 24.44
C GLU A 42 12.25 -4.93 24.70
N HIS A 43 11.01 -4.65 25.10
CA HIS A 43 9.98 -5.67 25.31
C HIS A 43 9.05 -5.86 24.09
N TYR A 44 9.33 -5.14 22.99
CA TYR A 44 8.52 -5.07 21.79
C TYR A 44 7.06 -4.69 22.05
N VAL A 45 6.87 -3.61 22.81
CA VAL A 45 5.59 -2.94 22.98
C VAL A 45 5.61 -1.69 22.09
N PHE A 46 4.74 -1.64 21.09
CA PHE A 46 4.67 -0.58 20.11
C PHE A 46 3.33 0.13 20.20
N THR A 47 3.32 1.34 20.75
CA THR A 47 2.09 2.14 20.88
C THR A 47 1.46 2.37 19.51
N GLY A 48 0.13 2.21 19.44
CA GLY A 48 -0.64 2.41 18.21
C GLY A 48 -0.61 1.22 17.23
N PHE A 49 0.04 0.11 17.56
CA PHE A 49 -0.05 -1.13 16.78
C PHE A 49 -1.38 -1.86 17.05
N ALA A 50 -1.96 -2.46 16.01
CA ALA A 50 -3.11 -3.35 16.13
C ALA A 50 -2.59 -4.79 16.17
N GLY A 51 -3.47 -5.78 16.36
CA GLY A 51 -3.07 -7.19 16.36
C GLY A 51 -2.32 -7.58 15.09
N ILE A 52 -2.84 -7.19 13.92
CA ILE A 52 -2.25 -7.50 12.61
C ILE A 52 -0.88 -6.84 12.39
N HIS A 53 -0.64 -5.68 13.02
CA HIS A 53 0.66 -5.02 12.96
C HIS A 53 1.73 -5.85 13.67
N TYR A 54 1.42 -6.36 14.86
CA TYR A 54 2.31 -7.28 15.58
C TYR A 54 2.55 -8.57 14.81
N ALA A 55 1.50 -9.26 14.36
CA ALA A 55 1.63 -10.51 13.62
C ALA A 55 2.48 -10.34 12.35
N ALA A 56 2.30 -9.22 11.64
CA ALA A 56 3.06 -8.94 10.43
C ALA A 56 4.52 -8.57 10.70
N TYR A 57 4.76 -7.74 11.71
CA TYR A 57 6.10 -7.37 12.14
C TYR A 57 6.91 -8.61 12.61
N PHE A 58 6.31 -9.53 13.35
CA PHE A 58 6.97 -10.76 13.80
C PHE A 58 7.00 -11.89 12.76
N GLY A 59 6.52 -11.66 11.53
CA GLY A 59 6.57 -12.66 10.45
C GLY A 59 5.65 -13.87 10.65
N HIS A 60 4.60 -13.73 11.45
CA HIS A 60 3.65 -14.79 11.75
C HIS A 60 2.54 -14.85 10.70
N LEU A 61 2.83 -15.51 9.57
CA LEU A 61 1.91 -15.62 8.44
C LEU A 61 0.53 -16.19 8.83
N ASN A 62 0.47 -17.20 9.69
CA ASN A 62 -0.81 -17.80 10.09
C ASN A 62 -1.67 -16.80 10.90
N ALA A 63 -1.06 -16.11 11.86
CA ALA A 63 -1.74 -15.04 12.60
C ALA A 63 -2.19 -13.90 11.66
N VAL A 64 -1.35 -13.49 10.70
CA VAL A 64 -1.75 -12.48 9.69
C VAL A 64 -2.93 -12.95 8.86
N GLN A 65 -2.97 -14.22 8.45
CA GLN A 65 -4.09 -14.78 7.69
C GLN A 65 -5.39 -14.74 8.50
N VAL A 66 -5.36 -15.13 9.78
CA VAL A 66 -6.51 -15.04 10.69
C VAL A 66 -6.94 -13.57 10.88
N LEU A 67 -6.00 -12.70 11.24
CA LEU A 67 -6.29 -11.31 11.58
C LEU A 67 -6.73 -10.49 10.37
N ARG A 68 -6.33 -10.83 9.15
CA ARG A 68 -6.75 -10.13 7.93
C ARG A 68 -8.26 -10.22 7.69
N GLU A 69 -8.96 -11.20 8.24
CA GLU A 69 -10.42 -11.28 8.13
C GLU A 69 -11.11 -10.16 8.94
N TYR A 70 -10.45 -9.66 9.99
CA TYR A 70 -11.02 -8.73 10.97
C TYR A 70 -10.35 -7.35 10.95
N GLU A 71 -9.06 -7.28 10.63
CA GLU A 71 -8.23 -6.07 10.64
C GLU A 71 -7.56 -5.76 9.27
N PRO A 72 -8.18 -6.01 8.10
CA PRO A 72 -7.49 -5.96 6.80
C PRO A 72 -6.94 -4.58 6.40
N LEU A 73 -7.47 -3.52 7.01
CA LEU A 73 -7.23 -2.13 6.64
C LEU A 73 -6.74 -1.29 7.83
N MET A 74 -6.39 -1.93 8.94
CA MET A 74 -5.84 -1.22 10.09
C MET A 74 -4.52 -0.54 9.70
N LEU A 75 -4.35 0.68 10.20
CA LEU A 75 -3.14 1.47 10.10
C LEU A 75 -2.66 1.82 11.50
N THR A 76 -1.36 2.02 11.69
CA THR A 76 -0.82 2.43 12.98
C THR A 76 -1.41 3.77 13.40
N GLN A 77 -1.82 3.89 14.66
CA GLN A 77 -2.54 5.07 15.17
C GLN A 77 -1.62 6.11 15.84
N ALA A 78 -0.37 5.75 16.11
CA ALA A 78 0.61 6.63 16.76
C ALA A 78 1.98 6.48 16.09
N ASP A 79 2.77 7.55 16.17
CA ASP A 79 4.21 7.47 15.96
C ASP A 79 4.80 6.56 17.03
N THR A 80 5.74 5.70 16.64
CA THR A 80 6.37 4.75 17.56
C THR A 80 7.82 4.51 17.17
N VAL A 81 8.56 3.85 18.06
CA VAL A 81 9.97 3.50 17.83
C VAL A 81 10.07 1.99 17.67
N ILE A 82 10.65 1.55 16.56
CA ILE A 82 10.82 0.12 16.26
C ILE A 82 12.27 -0.19 15.88
N PRO A 83 12.72 -1.44 16.14
CA PRO A 83 13.82 -2.02 15.38
C PRO A 83 13.42 -2.18 13.90
N ILE A 84 14.34 -1.91 12.99
CA ILE A 84 14.20 -2.24 11.57
C ILE A 84 15.25 -3.29 11.23
N GLU A 85 14.81 -4.38 10.60
CA GLU A 85 15.71 -5.42 10.11
C GLU A 85 16.11 -5.12 8.66
N THR A 86 17.41 -5.00 8.44
CA THR A 86 18.00 -4.76 7.13
C THR A 86 18.94 -5.88 6.73
N CYS A 87 19.34 -5.92 5.45
CA CYS A 87 20.33 -6.88 4.97
C CYS A 87 21.72 -6.76 5.64
N GLU A 88 21.99 -5.67 6.36
CA GLU A 88 23.22 -5.44 7.11
C GLU A 88 23.07 -5.68 8.62
N GLY A 89 21.87 -6.04 9.08
CA GLY A 89 21.55 -6.27 10.49
C GLY A 89 20.38 -5.42 10.99
N ILE A 90 20.15 -5.49 12.30
CA ILE A 90 19.07 -4.77 12.98
C ILE A 90 19.54 -3.36 13.34
N ILE A 91 18.69 -2.38 13.04
CA ILE A 91 18.89 -0.97 13.39
C ILE A 91 17.80 -0.57 14.37
N ASP A 92 18.20 -0.36 15.62
CA ASP A 92 17.30 0.03 16.70
C ASP A 92 17.00 1.52 16.72
N GLY A 93 15.93 1.89 17.45
CA GLY A 93 15.63 3.28 17.74
C GLY A 93 15.07 4.08 16.56
N ILE A 94 14.56 3.41 15.51
CA ILE A 94 13.98 4.11 14.37
C ILE A 94 12.56 4.54 14.69
N ARG A 95 12.35 5.85 14.70
CA ARG A 95 11.01 6.43 14.82
C ARG A 95 10.27 6.32 13.49
N ILE A 96 9.15 5.60 13.52
CA ILE A 96 8.20 5.52 12.41
C ILE A 96 7.00 6.42 12.68
N CYS A 97 6.37 6.90 11.61
CA CYS A 97 5.15 7.68 11.73
C CYS A 97 3.91 6.79 11.93
N SER A 98 2.81 7.40 12.38
CA SER A 98 1.50 6.77 12.25
C SER A 98 1.11 6.54 10.77
N ASN A 99 -0.03 5.88 10.54
CA ASN A 99 -0.57 5.55 9.23
C ASN A 99 0.22 4.52 8.40
N LEU A 100 1.01 3.67 9.06
CA LEU A 100 1.63 2.52 8.41
C LEU A 100 0.69 1.31 8.42
N SER A 101 0.62 0.60 7.29
CA SER A 101 -0.09 -0.68 7.22
C SER A 101 0.80 -1.84 7.68
N CYS A 102 0.19 -3.00 7.93
CA CYS A 102 0.91 -4.25 8.22
C CYS A 102 1.91 -4.65 7.13
N LEU A 103 1.70 -4.25 5.86
CA LEU A 103 2.65 -4.47 4.77
C LEU A 103 3.93 -3.65 4.93
N HIS A 104 3.84 -2.39 5.38
CA HIS A 104 5.03 -1.60 5.65
C HIS A 104 5.85 -2.26 6.75
N LEU A 105 5.17 -2.68 7.82
CA LEU A 105 5.82 -3.26 8.99
C LEU A 105 6.47 -4.61 8.67
N SER A 106 5.85 -5.46 7.85
CA SER A 106 6.48 -6.73 7.45
C SER A 106 7.70 -6.54 6.54
N ILE A 107 7.75 -5.47 5.74
CA ILE A 107 8.96 -5.13 4.97
C ILE A 107 10.06 -4.64 5.90
N LEU A 108 9.72 -3.73 6.83
CA LEU A 108 10.68 -3.16 7.78
C LEU A 108 11.25 -4.20 8.76
N SER A 109 10.52 -5.28 9.03
CA SER A 109 10.99 -6.39 9.86
C SER A 109 11.52 -7.58 9.06
N ASN A 110 11.75 -7.41 7.75
CA ASN A 110 12.27 -8.47 6.89
C ASN A 110 11.43 -9.77 6.91
N ALA A 111 10.13 -9.66 7.19
CA ALA A 111 9.20 -10.78 7.24
C ALA A 111 8.74 -11.19 5.82
N THR A 112 9.66 -11.69 5.00
CA THR A 112 9.43 -12.01 3.57
C THR A 112 8.15 -12.80 3.30
N PRO A 113 7.85 -13.92 4.01
CA PRO A 113 6.64 -14.69 3.71
C PRO A 113 5.36 -13.89 3.92
N VAL A 114 5.34 -13.02 4.94
CA VAL A 114 4.21 -12.13 5.21
C VAL A 114 4.13 -11.02 4.18
N SER A 115 5.24 -10.35 3.86
CA SER A 115 5.24 -9.27 2.86
C SER A 115 4.78 -9.78 1.50
N GLN A 116 5.27 -10.94 1.05
CA GLN A 116 4.86 -11.57 -0.20
C GLN A 116 3.35 -11.88 -0.20
N TYR A 117 2.86 -12.55 0.85
CA TYR A 117 1.42 -12.84 1.00
C TYR A 117 0.58 -11.56 0.94
N LEU A 118 1.01 -10.52 1.66
CA LEU A 118 0.29 -9.25 1.71
C LEU A 118 0.34 -8.53 0.35
N PHE A 119 1.45 -8.55 -0.40
CA PHE A 119 1.51 -8.02 -1.76
C PHE A 119 0.50 -8.69 -2.68
N GLU A 120 0.54 -10.01 -2.78
CA GLU A 120 -0.38 -10.77 -3.64
C GLU A 120 -1.84 -10.44 -3.30
N ARG A 121 -2.17 -10.31 -2.00
CA ARG A 121 -3.53 -10.04 -1.54
C ARG A 121 -3.95 -8.57 -1.65
N PHE A 122 -3.07 -7.61 -1.42
CA PHE A 122 -3.39 -6.18 -1.55
C PHE A 122 -3.48 -5.75 -3.00
N LEU A 123 -2.61 -6.25 -3.87
CA LEU A 123 -2.56 -5.85 -5.27
C LEU A 123 -3.77 -6.37 -6.06
N LEU A 124 -4.29 -7.54 -5.69
CA LEU A 124 -5.55 -8.08 -6.22
C LEU A 124 -6.80 -7.52 -5.51
N GLY A 125 -6.62 -6.78 -4.42
CA GLY A 125 -7.70 -6.24 -3.60
C GLY A 125 -8.33 -4.96 -4.17
N LYS A 126 -9.62 -4.77 -3.88
CA LYS A 126 -10.35 -3.53 -4.21
C LYS A 126 -9.82 -2.29 -3.46
N ASN A 127 -9.18 -2.51 -2.31
CA ASN A 127 -8.78 -1.45 -1.37
C ASN A 127 -7.29 -1.10 -1.41
N LYS A 128 -6.60 -1.40 -2.53
CA LYS A 128 -5.15 -1.15 -2.67
C LYS A 128 -4.72 0.30 -2.45
N GLU A 129 -5.63 1.26 -2.57
CA GLU A 129 -5.29 2.68 -2.35
C GLU A 129 -4.95 2.99 -0.90
N ILE A 130 -5.43 2.20 0.08
CA ILE A 130 -5.21 2.51 1.49
C ILE A 130 -3.73 2.37 1.89
N ILE A 131 -3.03 1.39 1.31
CA ILE A 131 -1.62 1.15 1.60
C ILE A 131 -0.71 2.25 1.04
N PHE A 132 -1.20 3.05 0.09
CA PHE A 132 -0.47 4.18 -0.50
C PHE A 132 -0.88 5.53 0.09
N LYS A 133 -1.70 5.55 1.15
CA LYS A 133 -2.11 6.81 1.80
C LYS A 133 -1.04 7.44 2.69
N ASN A 134 0.06 6.73 2.95
CA ASN A 134 1.11 7.26 3.80
C ASN A 134 1.68 8.55 3.19
N GLN A 135 1.63 9.63 3.97
CA GLN A 135 2.12 10.94 3.59
C GLN A 135 3.60 11.13 3.93
N ASN A 136 4.27 10.17 4.58
CA ASN A 136 5.69 10.25 4.81
C ASN A 136 6.44 9.49 3.70
N ALA A 137 7.12 10.23 2.83
CA ALA A 137 7.87 9.68 1.71
C ALA A 137 9.02 8.74 2.14
N LEU A 138 9.55 8.88 3.37
CA LEU A 138 10.55 7.94 3.89
C LEU A 138 9.96 6.56 4.17
N PHE A 139 8.64 6.47 4.42
CA PHE A 139 7.96 5.21 4.75
C PHE A 139 6.88 4.86 3.72
N CYS A 140 7.00 5.28 2.46
CA CYS A 140 6.26 4.62 1.39
C CYS A 140 6.81 3.21 1.16
N ILE A 141 6.06 2.34 0.48
CA ILE A 141 6.45 0.94 0.32
C ILE A 141 7.81 0.82 -0.37
N PHE A 142 8.03 1.58 -1.44
CA PHE A 142 9.31 1.55 -2.15
C PHE A 142 10.50 1.98 -1.27
N SER A 143 10.33 3.03 -0.46
CA SER A 143 11.36 3.44 0.51
C SER A 143 11.59 2.38 1.58
N CYS A 144 10.54 1.70 2.08
CA CYS A 144 10.69 0.57 3.01
C CYS A 144 11.50 -0.57 2.40
N GLN A 145 11.29 -0.88 1.11
CA GLN A 145 12.06 -1.92 0.40
C GLN A 145 13.54 -1.52 0.27
N ILE A 146 13.83 -0.25 -0.04
CA ILE A 146 15.20 0.27 -0.06
C ILE A 146 15.82 0.17 1.34
N MET A 147 15.08 0.56 2.39
CA MET A 147 15.56 0.50 3.77
C MET A 147 15.94 -0.92 4.18
N ASN A 148 15.06 -1.89 3.94
CA ASN A 148 15.30 -3.30 4.21
C ASN A 148 16.49 -3.83 3.37
N GLY A 149 16.52 -3.55 2.07
CA GLY A 149 17.66 -3.87 1.21
C GLY A 149 17.90 -5.35 0.94
N SER A 150 16.96 -6.24 1.30
CA SER A 150 17.08 -7.68 1.02
C SER A 150 16.94 -7.98 -0.47
N PHE A 151 17.38 -9.18 -0.88
CA PHE A 151 17.19 -9.65 -2.25
C PHE A 151 15.71 -9.90 -2.55
N ASP A 152 14.93 -10.36 -1.56
CA ASP A 152 13.49 -10.55 -1.71
C ASP A 152 12.76 -9.23 -1.92
N ALA A 153 13.15 -8.18 -1.20
CA ALA A 153 12.67 -6.82 -1.41
C ALA A 153 12.91 -6.36 -2.85
N LEU A 154 14.12 -6.61 -3.38
CA LEU A 154 14.46 -6.29 -4.77
C LEU A 154 13.58 -7.08 -5.75
N SER A 155 13.41 -8.38 -5.53
CA SER A 155 12.55 -9.24 -6.37
C SER A 155 11.10 -8.75 -6.39
N GLN A 156 10.56 -8.38 -5.22
CA GLN A 156 9.21 -7.80 -5.12
C GLN A 156 9.10 -6.47 -5.87
N VAL A 157 10.12 -5.60 -5.80
CA VAL A 157 10.15 -4.37 -6.60
C VAL A 157 10.16 -4.68 -8.09
N SER A 158 10.99 -5.62 -8.54
CA SER A 158 11.01 -6.05 -9.93
C SER A 158 9.68 -6.65 -10.39
N SER A 159 8.98 -7.42 -9.55
CA SER A 159 7.67 -8.00 -9.90
C SER A 159 6.53 -6.97 -9.94
N PHE A 160 6.59 -5.92 -9.12
CA PHE A 160 5.49 -4.95 -8.97
C PHE A 160 5.87 -3.50 -9.33
N HIS A 161 6.95 -3.30 -10.09
CA HIS A 161 7.50 -2.00 -10.48
C HIS A 161 6.45 -0.99 -10.98
N ASN A 162 5.50 -1.40 -11.82
CA ASN A 162 4.47 -0.50 -12.36
C ASN A 162 3.64 0.18 -11.27
N ILE A 163 3.42 -0.50 -10.14
CA ILE A 163 2.61 0.00 -9.03
C ILE A 163 3.41 1.02 -8.22
N TYR A 164 4.66 0.70 -7.90
CA TYR A 164 5.57 1.61 -7.22
C TYR A 164 5.78 2.90 -8.01
N LEU A 165 5.90 2.81 -9.33
CA LEU A 165 6.12 3.97 -10.18
C LEU A 165 4.90 4.89 -10.25
N GLN A 166 3.69 4.32 -10.35
CA GLN A 166 2.49 5.15 -10.43
C GLN A 166 2.11 5.79 -9.08
N LYS A 167 2.37 5.11 -7.97
CA LYS A 167 1.89 5.52 -6.64
C LYS A 167 2.99 6.09 -5.76
N ASP A 168 4.05 5.34 -5.54
CA ASP A 168 5.12 5.74 -4.62
C ASP A 168 6.03 6.80 -5.23
N ALA A 169 6.45 6.65 -6.49
CA ALA A 169 7.33 7.65 -7.11
C ALA A 169 6.66 9.03 -7.10
N ARG A 170 5.34 9.10 -7.39
CA ARG A 170 4.56 10.34 -7.28
C ARG A 170 4.58 10.95 -5.88
N ALA A 171 4.40 10.15 -4.83
CA ALA A 171 4.45 10.62 -3.46
C ALA A 171 5.85 11.12 -3.07
N LEU A 172 6.89 10.39 -3.51
CA LEU A 172 8.29 10.76 -3.34
C LEU A 172 8.60 12.12 -4.00
N PHE A 173 8.12 12.36 -5.23
CA PHE A 173 8.28 13.64 -5.93
C PHE A 173 7.65 14.80 -5.17
N GLN A 174 6.42 14.64 -4.70
CA GLN A 174 5.70 15.71 -3.99
C GLN A 174 6.42 16.16 -2.72
N GLN A 175 7.29 15.32 -2.17
CA GLN A 175 8.05 15.58 -0.95
C GLN A 175 9.53 15.82 -1.20
N ASN A 176 9.94 15.96 -2.47
CA ASN A 176 11.32 16.15 -2.88
C ASN A 176 12.26 15.04 -2.34
N ILE A 177 11.77 13.82 -2.20
CA ILE A 177 12.61 12.66 -1.89
C ILE A 177 12.91 11.92 -3.18
N ASN A 178 14.19 11.74 -3.46
CA ASN A 178 14.66 10.99 -4.61
C ASN A 178 14.98 9.54 -4.18
N PRO A 179 14.31 8.51 -4.71
CA PRO A 179 14.59 7.12 -4.36
C PRO A 179 16.02 6.68 -4.73
N LEU A 180 16.63 7.24 -5.79
CA LEU A 180 18.04 7.01 -6.10
C LEU A 180 18.94 7.57 -5.00
N MET A 181 18.66 8.79 -4.53
CA MET A 181 19.36 9.39 -3.39
C MET A 181 19.21 8.50 -2.15
N LEU A 182 18.00 8.05 -1.82
CA LEU A 182 17.77 7.16 -0.67
C LEU A 182 18.62 5.88 -0.79
N ALA A 183 18.59 5.21 -1.96
CA ALA A 183 19.37 4.00 -2.19
C ALA A 183 20.89 4.25 -2.08
N VAL A 184 21.40 5.37 -2.60
CA VAL A 184 22.81 5.76 -2.47
C VAL A 184 23.19 6.00 -1.02
N TYR A 185 22.42 6.82 -0.29
CA TYR A 185 22.73 7.19 1.10
C TYR A 185 22.56 6.05 2.10
N MET A 186 21.79 5.03 1.73
CA MET A 186 21.67 3.76 2.47
C MET A 186 22.61 2.66 1.96
N GLY A 187 23.50 2.95 1.00
CA GLY A 187 24.51 2.00 0.51
C GLY A 187 23.93 0.80 -0.25
N ARG A 188 22.71 0.90 -0.78
CA ARG A 188 21.96 -0.21 -1.39
C ARG A 188 22.30 -0.37 -2.86
N LYS A 189 23.48 -0.91 -3.16
CA LYS A 189 24.03 -1.06 -4.52
C LYS A 189 23.04 -1.73 -5.50
N SER A 190 22.37 -2.80 -5.07
CA SER A 190 21.39 -3.49 -5.92
C SER A 190 20.18 -2.63 -6.28
N PHE A 191 19.72 -1.78 -5.36
CA PHE A 191 18.66 -0.81 -5.62
C PHE A 191 19.14 0.35 -6.49
N VAL A 192 20.38 0.80 -6.30
CA VAL A 192 21.00 1.80 -7.19
C VAL A 192 21.04 1.27 -8.63
N SER A 193 21.57 0.07 -8.84
CA SER A 193 21.59 -0.59 -10.17
C SER A 193 20.18 -0.73 -10.75
N LEU A 194 19.20 -1.24 -9.98
CA LEU A 194 17.82 -1.35 -10.45
C LEU A 194 17.22 0.00 -10.86
N ILE A 195 17.39 1.05 -10.05
CA ILE A 195 16.82 2.37 -10.34
C ILE A 195 17.48 2.98 -11.59
N LEU A 196 18.79 2.82 -11.76
CA LEU A 196 19.50 3.29 -12.95
C LEU A 196 19.04 2.52 -14.21
N GLN A 197 18.88 1.20 -14.13
CA GLN A 197 18.35 0.39 -15.22
C GLN A 197 16.89 0.76 -15.57
N LEU A 198 16.06 1.03 -14.57
CA LEU A 198 14.71 1.54 -14.79
C LEU A 198 14.76 2.90 -15.52
N SER A 199 15.72 3.77 -15.20
CA SER A 199 15.83 5.08 -15.86
C SER A 199 16.17 5.03 -17.35
N GLU A 200 16.80 3.95 -17.80
CA GLU A 200 17.11 3.72 -19.23
C GLU A 200 15.93 3.12 -19.99
N SER A 201 14.99 2.49 -19.29
CA SER A 201 13.79 1.96 -19.94
C SER A 201 12.94 3.11 -20.48
N ALA A 202 12.58 3.04 -21.76
CA ALA A 202 11.64 3.99 -22.38
C ALA A 202 10.29 4.06 -21.64
N LEU A 203 9.93 3.00 -20.91
CA LEU A 203 8.71 2.89 -20.13
C LEU A 203 8.75 3.77 -18.86
N TYR A 204 9.94 4.00 -18.31
CA TYR A 204 10.13 4.63 -17.00
C TYR A 204 11.03 5.85 -17.03
N SER A 205 11.68 6.12 -18.17
CA SER A 205 12.59 7.25 -18.35
C SER A 205 11.94 8.56 -17.96
N GLU A 206 10.68 8.83 -18.32
CA GLU A 206 9.99 10.08 -17.93
C GLU A 206 9.91 10.26 -16.40
N TYR A 207 9.67 9.16 -15.66
CA TYR A 207 9.65 9.21 -14.21
C TYR A 207 11.07 9.39 -13.66
N PHE A 208 12.06 8.65 -14.16
CA PHE A 208 13.39 8.68 -13.55
C PHE A 208 14.35 9.74 -14.09
N GLU A 209 14.15 10.29 -15.28
CA GLU A 209 14.96 11.38 -15.83
C GLU A 209 14.99 12.57 -14.87
N VAL A 210 13.84 12.90 -14.28
CA VAL A 210 13.74 13.99 -13.29
C VAL A 210 14.65 13.74 -12.09
N PHE A 211 14.81 12.48 -11.67
CA PHE A 211 15.69 12.08 -10.57
C PHE A 211 17.17 12.05 -10.98
N VAL A 212 17.46 11.62 -12.20
CA VAL A 212 18.84 11.34 -12.67
C VAL A 212 19.49 12.59 -13.26
N ILE A 213 18.76 13.53 -13.85
CA ILE A 213 19.31 14.70 -14.55
C ILE A 213 19.49 15.90 -13.62
N ASN A 214 18.61 16.10 -12.63
CA ASN A 214 18.68 17.23 -11.69
C ASN A 214 19.63 16.97 -10.50
N GLN A 215 20.88 16.59 -10.77
CA GLN A 215 21.84 16.23 -9.71
C GLN A 215 22.71 17.41 -9.30
N ASP A 216 22.25 18.18 -8.33
CA ASP A 216 23.18 18.82 -7.42
C ASP A 216 23.45 17.86 -6.25
N TYR A 217 24.57 17.14 -6.31
CA TYR A 217 25.00 16.24 -5.23
C TYR A 217 25.11 16.94 -3.88
N LYS A 218 25.41 18.25 -3.87
CA LYS A 218 25.44 19.04 -2.64
C LYS A 218 24.03 19.16 -2.06
N GLN A 219 23.05 19.44 -2.91
CA GLN A 219 21.64 19.49 -2.50
C GLN A 219 21.15 18.13 -1.99
N TRP A 220 21.48 17.04 -2.70
CA TRP A 220 21.15 15.68 -2.24
C TRP A 220 21.72 15.41 -0.86
N LYS A 221 22.99 15.77 -0.63
CA LYS A 221 23.64 15.63 0.67
C LYS A 221 22.88 16.36 1.75
N GLU A 222 22.60 17.64 1.54
CA GLU A 222 21.87 18.45 2.51
C GLU A 222 20.45 17.93 2.78
N GLN A 223 19.77 17.39 1.78
CA GLN A 223 18.43 16.78 1.93
C GLN A 223 18.49 15.44 2.67
N ALA A 224 19.43 14.56 2.29
CA ALA A 224 19.61 13.25 2.91
C ALA A 224 19.87 13.38 4.41
N TYR A 225 20.79 14.27 4.83
CA TYR A 225 21.09 14.49 6.25
C TYR A 225 19.93 15.13 7.05
N LYS A 226 18.95 15.74 6.38
CA LYS A 226 17.75 16.29 7.04
C LYS A 226 16.65 15.26 7.23
N ILE A 227 16.55 14.29 6.31
CA ILE A 227 15.39 13.41 6.20
C ILE A 227 15.70 11.99 6.68
N ILE A 228 16.89 11.48 6.36
CA ILE A 228 17.28 10.11 6.68
C ILE A 228 17.89 10.08 8.09
N PRO A 229 17.35 9.27 9.02
CA PRO A 229 17.97 9.03 10.31
C PRO A 229 19.45 8.65 10.16
N LEU A 230 20.33 9.23 10.98
CA LEU A 230 21.77 9.00 10.90
C LEU A 230 22.14 7.52 11.01
N GLN A 231 21.36 6.75 11.76
CA GLN A 231 21.51 5.31 11.96
C GLN A 231 21.29 4.50 10.67
N LEU A 232 20.55 5.06 9.71
CA LEU A 232 20.27 4.44 8.41
C LEU A 232 21.27 4.85 7.32
N LEU A 233 22.18 5.79 7.61
CA LEU A 233 23.19 6.21 6.65
C LEU A 233 24.28 5.13 6.53
N ALA A 234 24.60 4.77 5.29
CA ALA A 234 25.68 3.83 5.03
C ALA A 234 27.05 4.42 5.36
N LYS A 235 28.01 3.50 5.53
CA LYS A 235 29.42 3.86 5.72
C LYS A 235 29.95 4.57 4.47
N GLN A 236 30.90 5.49 4.66
CA GLN A 236 31.47 6.30 3.57
C GLN A 236 31.94 5.46 2.37
N LYS A 237 32.57 4.30 2.61
CA LYS A 237 33.02 3.39 1.55
C LYS A 237 31.86 2.93 0.63
N ASP A 238 30.70 2.63 1.21
CA ASP A 238 29.55 2.16 0.45
C ASP A 238 28.85 3.33 -0.27
N LEU A 239 28.83 4.51 0.35
CA LEU A 239 28.43 5.76 -0.31
C LEU A 239 29.29 6.03 -1.55
N ASP A 240 30.60 6.01 -1.41
CA ASP A 240 31.55 6.26 -2.51
C ASP A 240 31.35 5.26 -3.65
N CYS A 241 31.10 3.99 -3.31
CA CYS A 241 30.79 2.95 -4.28
C CYS A 241 29.48 3.26 -5.03
N CYS A 242 28.41 3.62 -4.32
CA CYS A 242 27.13 3.98 -4.93
C CYS A 242 27.24 5.25 -5.79
N PHE A 243 27.97 6.27 -5.34
CA PHE A 243 28.24 7.46 -6.13
C PHE A 243 29.04 7.15 -7.40
N ALA A 244 30.04 6.27 -7.32
CA ALA A 244 30.78 5.83 -8.49
C ALA A 244 29.89 5.11 -9.51
N MET A 245 28.91 4.31 -9.06
CA MET A 245 27.91 3.69 -9.95
C MET A 245 27.06 4.74 -10.66
N VAL A 246 26.50 5.70 -9.91
CA VAL A 246 25.68 6.78 -10.50
C VAL A 246 26.50 7.61 -11.47
N LYS A 247 27.73 7.99 -11.12
CA LYS A 247 28.62 8.74 -12.00
C LYS A 247 28.94 7.98 -13.28
N THR A 248 29.27 6.69 -13.17
CA THR A 248 29.57 5.83 -14.33
C THR A 248 28.39 5.79 -15.31
N HIS A 249 27.17 5.69 -14.78
CA HIS A 249 25.96 5.73 -15.57
C HIS A 249 25.74 7.09 -16.25
N LEU A 250 25.93 8.20 -15.53
CA LEU A 250 25.84 9.55 -16.10
C LEU A 250 26.89 9.84 -17.17
N ASP A 251 28.06 9.20 -17.09
CA ASP A 251 29.12 9.28 -18.11
C ASP A 251 28.79 8.47 -19.38
N GLY A 252 27.55 7.94 -19.51
CA GLY A 252 27.06 7.20 -20.68
C GLY A 252 27.50 5.74 -20.73
N LYS A 253 28.02 5.19 -19.63
CA LYS A 253 28.33 3.76 -19.51
C LYS A 253 27.14 3.05 -18.86
N HIS A 254 26.31 2.48 -19.73
CA HIS A 254 25.05 1.86 -19.34
C HIS A 254 25.24 0.41 -18.87
N GLU A 255 24.51 0.03 -17.82
CA GLU A 255 24.28 -1.38 -17.53
C GLU A 255 23.20 -1.89 -18.49
N PRO A 256 23.27 -3.14 -18.96
CA PRO A 256 22.24 -3.64 -19.86
C PRO A 256 20.86 -3.65 -19.19
N VAL A 257 19.89 -2.98 -19.81
CA VAL A 257 18.48 -3.04 -19.42
C VAL A 257 17.99 -4.48 -19.57
N GLN A 258 17.39 -5.02 -18.50
CA GLN A 258 16.77 -6.35 -18.50
C GLN A 258 15.58 -6.42 -19.48
N ASP A 259 15.39 -7.57 -20.13
CA ASP A 259 14.35 -7.78 -21.15
C ASP A 259 12.93 -7.46 -20.65
N TRP A 260 12.63 -7.77 -19.39
CA TRP A 260 11.31 -7.52 -18.78
C TRP A 260 10.99 -6.03 -18.60
N MET A 261 11.98 -5.14 -18.71
CA MET A 261 11.83 -3.69 -18.64
C MET A 261 11.57 -3.04 -20.01
N GLY A 262 11.39 -3.83 -21.06
CA GLY A 262 11.04 -3.35 -22.39
C GLY A 262 12.21 -2.94 -23.29
N GLY A 263 13.45 -2.97 -22.77
CA GLY A 263 14.71 -2.75 -23.50
C GLY A 263 14.85 -1.38 -24.20
N VAL A 264 16.08 -0.91 -24.36
CA VAL A 264 16.35 0.24 -25.25
C VAL A 264 16.38 -0.29 -26.68
N GLY A 265 15.24 -0.30 -27.37
CA GLY A 265 15.18 -0.50 -28.83
C GLY A 265 14.79 -1.89 -29.35
N TYR A 266 13.87 -2.61 -28.72
CA TYR A 266 13.24 -3.76 -29.39
C TYR A 266 12.03 -3.28 -30.21
N GLU A 267 12.16 -3.23 -31.53
CA GLU A 267 11.01 -3.13 -32.45
C GLU A 267 10.09 -4.33 -32.20
N GLY A 268 9.08 -4.17 -31.35
CA GLY A 268 8.07 -5.20 -31.07
C GLY A 268 7.80 -5.51 -29.59
N SER A 269 8.46 -4.87 -28.63
CA SER A 269 8.00 -4.93 -27.23
C SER A 269 6.73 -4.08 -27.08
N LEU A 270 5.68 -4.66 -26.47
CA LEU A 270 4.43 -3.96 -26.14
C LEU A 270 4.79 -2.64 -25.44
N GLN A 271 4.54 -1.52 -26.10
CA GLN A 271 4.93 -0.23 -25.53
C GLN A 271 4.05 0.02 -24.30
N ILE A 272 4.58 0.71 -23.28
CA ILE A 272 3.75 1.19 -22.16
C ILE A 272 2.61 2.04 -22.69
N GLN A 273 2.79 2.69 -23.85
CA GLN A 273 1.71 3.36 -24.56
C GLN A 273 0.56 2.40 -24.87
N ASP A 274 0.80 1.16 -25.26
CA ASP A 274 -0.24 0.14 -25.47
C ASP A 274 -0.90 -0.30 -24.15
N TYR A 275 -0.15 -0.40 -23.05
CA TYR A 275 -0.70 -0.71 -21.72
C TYR A 275 -1.48 0.46 -21.09
N ILE A 276 -0.97 1.69 -21.22
CA ILE A 276 -1.63 2.94 -20.84
C ILE A 276 -2.87 3.12 -21.69
N ASN A 277 -2.78 2.97 -23.01
CA ASN A 277 -3.94 3.01 -23.90
C ASN A 277 -4.94 1.90 -23.52
N HIS A 278 -4.49 0.70 -23.16
CA HIS A 278 -5.39 -0.36 -22.71
C HIS A 278 -6.08 -0.03 -21.39
N THR A 279 -5.37 0.58 -20.43
CA THR A 279 -5.94 1.01 -19.14
C THR A 279 -6.83 2.24 -19.26
N ASP A 280 -6.50 3.21 -20.12
CA ASP A 280 -7.33 4.38 -20.42
C ASP A 280 -8.54 4.01 -21.28
N ILE A 281 -8.43 3.08 -22.23
CA ILE A 281 -9.57 2.49 -22.97
C ILE A 281 -10.50 1.78 -21.98
N GLN A 282 -9.97 1.02 -21.03
CA GLN A 282 -10.81 0.40 -19.99
C GLN A 282 -11.46 1.44 -19.06
N ARG A 283 -10.77 2.52 -18.73
CA ARG A 283 -11.30 3.65 -17.95
C ARG A 283 -12.40 4.39 -18.71
N GLN A 284 -12.20 4.71 -19.98
CA GLN A 284 -13.17 5.35 -20.85
C GLN A 284 -14.40 4.46 -21.09
N ARG A 285 -14.23 3.14 -21.27
CA ARG A 285 -15.33 2.16 -21.35
C ARG A 285 -16.16 2.12 -20.07
N ARG A 286 -15.53 2.21 -18.89
CA ARG A 286 -16.25 2.30 -17.59
C ARG A 286 -17.03 3.60 -17.47
N LEU A 287 -16.46 4.73 -17.91
CA LEU A 287 -17.13 6.04 -17.91
C LEU A 287 -18.33 6.07 -18.88
N LEU A 288 -18.19 5.47 -20.06
CA LEU A 288 -19.27 5.32 -21.05
C LEU A 288 -20.41 4.44 -20.52
N LYS A 289 -20.11 3.29 -19.89
CA LYS A 289 -21.12 2.44 -19.23
C LYS A 289 -21.85 3.18 -18.10
N LYS A 290 -21.15 4.04 -17.35
CA LYS A 290 -21.75 4.85 -16.29
C LYS A 290 -22.71 5.90 -16.87
N ARG A 291 -22.36 6.53 -17.99
CA ARG A 291 -23.23 7.48 -18.71
C ARG A 291 -24.48 6.82 -19.29
N THR A 292 -24.39 5.63 -19.87
CA THR A 292 -25.56 4.91 -20.39
C THR A 292 -26.48 4.34 -19.30
N SER A 293 -25.97 4.13 -18.09
CA SER A 293 -26.83 3.81 -16.92
C SER A 293 -27.55 5.03 -16.32
N MET A 294 -27.12 6.25 -16.65
CA MET A 294 -27.71 7.50 -16.16
C MET A 294 -28.65 8.17 -17.17
N THR A 295 -28.96 7.51 -18.29
CA THR A 295 -30.06 7.93 -19.17
C THR A 295 -31.40 7.72 -18.46
N VAL A 296 -31.79 8.81 -17.79
CA VAL A 296 -33.08 9.18 -17.21
C VAL A 296 -34.26 8.50 -17.91
N LYS A 297 -35.09 7.77 -17.13
CA LYS A 297 -36.43 7.35 -17.55
C LYS A 297 -37.19 8.58 -18.04
N PRO A 298 -37.75 8.57 -19.27
CA PRO A 298 -38.42 9.74 -19.81
C PRO A 298 -39.56 10.17 -18.89
N ARG A 299 -39.51 11.44 -18.48
CA ARG A 299 -40.55 12.10 -17.69
C ARG A 299 -41.77 12.22 -18.62
N VAL A 300 -42.80 11.41 -18.38
CA VAL A 300 -44.08 11.53 -19.06
C VAL A 300 -44.68 12.89 -18.70
N SER A 301 -44.72 13.80 -19.67
CA SER A 301 -45.39 15.09 -19.56
C SER A 301 -46.89 14.90 -19.69
N ILE A 302 -47.62 15.12 -18.60
CA ILE A 302 -49.08 15.24 -18.61
C ILE A 302 -49.43 16.66 -19.06
N ASN A 303 -50.15 16.77 -20.17
CA ASN A 303 -50.76 18.01 -20.65
C ASN A 303 -51.97 18.36 -19.76
N THR A 304 -51.95 19.54 -19.16
CA THR A 304 -53.13 20.17 -18.55
C THR A 304 -53.63 21.30 -19.46
N SER A 305 -54.80 21.10 -20.07
CA SER A 305 -55.65 22.15 -20.61
C SER A 305 -56.69 22.58 -19.56
N MET A 306 -56.94 23.88 -19.50
CA MET A 306 -57.96 24.54 -18.67
C MET A 306 -59.38 24.05 -19.00
N ASN A 307 -60.25 23.93 -17.98
CA ASN A 307 -61.53 24.66 -17.93
C ASN A 307 -62.33 24.41 -16.63
N SER A 308 -62.86 25.53 -16.12
CA SER A 308 -64.18 25.74 -15.48
C SER A 308 -64.63 24.88 -14.28
N SER A 309 -64.65 25.56 -13.12
CA SER A 309 -65.81 25.79 -12.23
C SER A 309 -66.62 24.63 -11.60
N PHE A 310 -66.97 24.89 -10.34
CA PHE A 310 -68.12 24.41 -9.54
C PHE A 310 -67.97 23.17 -8.63
N SER A 311 -68.47 23.40 -7.39
CA SER A 311 -69.13 22.48 -6.46
C SER A 311 -68.30 21.65 -5.47
N GLU A 312 -68.33 22.13 -4.21
CA GLU A 312 -68.80 21.45 -2.98
C GLU A 312 -68.66 19.92 -2.74
N CYS A 313 -68.50 19.64 -1.44
CA CYS A 313 -68.88 18.43 -0.67
C CYS A 313 -67.79 17.43 -0.24
N GLN A 314 -67.45 17.54 1.05
CA GLN A 314 -67.55 16.52 2.10
C GLN A 314 -67.23 15.04 1.80
N ALA A 315 -66.28 14.55 2.61
CA ALA A 315 -66.36 13.39 3.50
C ALA A 315 -66.52 11.95 2.94
N LEU A 316 -65.70 11.07 3.52
CA LEU A 316 -65.98 9.73 4.06
C LEU A 316 -65.06 8.59 3.57
N GLN A 317 -64.51 7.91 4.58
CA GLN A 317 -64.48 6.46 4.75
C GLN A 317 -63.46 5.59 3.99
N SER A 318 -62.42 5.20 4.75
CA SER A 318 -62.19 3.81 5.21
C SER A 318 -61.71 2.76 4.16
N PRO A 319 -61.46 1.47 4.53
CA PRO A 319 -60.12 0.89 4.53
C PRO A 319 -60.04 -0.42 3.69
N ARG A 320 -58.97 -1.21 3.91
CA ARG A 320 -58.72 -2.59 3.41
C ARG A 320 -58.04 -2.63 2.03
N LYS A 321 -57.18 -3.59 1.66
CA LYS A 321 -56.93 -4.96 2.14
C LYS A 321 -55.66 -5.49 1.44
N SER A 322 -54.99 -6.44 2.10
CA SER A 322 -54.28 -7.63 1.59
C SER A 322 -53.74 -7.67 0.14
N LEU A 323 -52.48 -8.07 0.01
CA LEU A 323 -52.13 -9.09 -1.00
C LEU A 323 -50.91 -9.90 -0.56
N ASP A 324 -51.21 -11.16 -0.31
CA ASP A 324 -50.33 -12.31 -0.19
C ASP A 324 -49.93 -12.82 -1.58
N ILE A 325 -48.79 -13.50 -1.64
CA ILE A 325 -48.39 -14.51 -2.65
C ILE A 325 -47.99 -13.96 -4.04
N GLN A 326 -46.71 -14.07 -4.42
CA GLN A 326 -46.19 -15.22 -5.19
C GLN A 326 -44.68 -15.11 -5.51
N MET A 327 -44.05 -16.30 -5.59
CA MET A 327 -42.79 -16.65 -6.26
C MET A 327 -41.49 -16.66 -5.45
N GLN A 328 -41.38 -17.73 -4.66
CA GLN A 328 -40.22 -18.63 -4.70
C GLN A 328 -39.79 -18.93 -6.14
N SER A 329 -38.48 -18.88 -6.40
CA SER A 329 -37.77 -19.77 -7.32
C SER A 329 -36.25 -19.56 -7.21
N MET A 330 -35.56 -20.61 -6.76
CA MET A 330 -34.14 -20.93 -7.01
C MET A 330 -33.08 -20.00 -6.38
N VAL A 331 -32.38 -20.48 -5.35
CA VAL A 331 -30.97 -20.95 -5.41
C VAL A 331 -30.62 -21.50 -4.01
N GLU A 332 -30.79 -22.81 -3.85
CA GLU A 332 -29.98 -23.63 -2.94
C GLU A 332 -29.41 -24.74 -3.80
N THR A 333 -28.10 -24.75 -4.00
CA THR A 333 -27.21 -25.91 -3.86
C THR A 333 -25.83 -25.55 -4.40
N CYS A 334 -24.85 -25.63 -3.50
CA CYS A 334 -23.53 -26.27 -3.67
C CYS A 334 -22.52 -25.60 -2.73
N GLU A 335 -22.67 -25.93 -1.45
CA GLU A 335 -21.52 -26.35 -0.66
C GLU A 335 -20.93 -27.59 -1.31
N GLU A 336 -19.63 -27.56 -1.62
CA GLU A 336 -18.70 -28.68 -1.77
C GLU A 336 -17.55 -28.16 -2.64
N TYR A 337 -16.40 -27.86 -2.02
CA TYR A 337 -15.12 -28.38 -2.49
C TYR A 337 -14.12 -28.31 -1.34
N GLN A 338 -13.66 -29.51 -0.98
CA GLN A 338 -12.52 -29.85 -0.14
C GLN A 338 -11.21 -29.31 -0.72
#